data_AF-A0A7V1BFY3-F1
#
_entry.id   AF-A0A7V1BFY3-F1
#
_cell.length_a   1.000
_cell.length_b   1.000
_cell.length_c   1.000
_cell.angle_alpha   90.00
_cell.angle_beta   90.00
_cell.angle_gamma   90.00
#
_symmetry.space_group_name_H-M   'P 1'
#
loop_
_entity.id
_entity.type
_entity.pdbx_description
1 polymer ?
#
loop_
_entity_poly.entity_id
_entity_poly.type
_entity_poly.pdbx_seq_one_letter_code
_entity_poly.pdbx_strand_id
1 'polypeptide(L)'
;PAVLEGFVNFTAEVSVIAARSPSGEVACFDPGENVHRDGILHTTTVPARLSAAQRMDAVLLAAKILNALDYVGVLGVELFVTRQGFIVNEIAPRVHNSGHWTQNGCAVDQFEQHIRAVAGWPLGDGSRYADVVMENLIGDDMDRVPELAKQRDTALHLYGKADVKPGRKMGHVNIVKRPS
;
A
#
# COMPACT_ATOMS: atom_id res chain seq x y z
N PRO A 1 18.34 -7.26 22.30
CA PRO A 1 18.59 -8.31 21.29
C PRO A 1 18.64 -7.66 19.91
N ALA A 2 19.45 -8.18 18.98
CA ALA A 2 19.53 -7.72 17.60
C ALA A 2 19.51 -8.93 16.66
N VAL A 3 18.95 -8.75 15.46
CA VAL A 3 18.92 -9.76 14.39
C VAL A 3 19.76 -9.21 13.23
N LEU A 4 20.63 -10.06 12.66
CA LEU A 4 21.43 -9.73 11.49
C LEU A 4 20.90 -10.53 10.30
N GLU A 5 20.51 -9.83 9.25
CA GLU A 5 20.01 -10.42 8.01
C GLU A 5 20.97 -10.11 6.85
N GLY A 6 20.97 -10.99 5.84
CA GLY A 6 21.79 -10.80 4.65
C GLY A 6 21.27 -9.67 3.78
N PHE A 7 22.16 -8.90 3.15
CA PHE A 7 21.76 -7.87 2.21
C PHE A 7 21.07 -8.49 0.99
N VAL A 8 19.85 -8.05 0.69
CA VAL A 8 19.06 -8.57 -0.43
C VAL A 8 19.33 -7.74 -1.68
N ASN A 9 19.79 -8.39 -2.75
CA ASN A 9 19.91 -7.76 -4.07
C ASN A 9 18.55 -7.82 -4.80
N PHE A 10 17.75 -6.76 -4.67
CA PHE A 10 16.43 -6.63 -5.30
C PHE A 10 16.42 -5.59 -6.42
N THR A 11 15.47 -5.70 -7.34
CA THR A 11 15.27 -4.77 -8.46
C THR A 11 14.13 -3.78 -8.21
N ALA A 12 13.20 -4.13 -7.33
CA ALA A 12 12.09 -3.28 -6.91
C ALA A 12 11.60 -3.70 -5.52
N GLU A 13 10.93 -2.78 -4.84
CA GLU A 13 10.14 -3.06 -3.65
C GLU A 13 8.67 -2.99 -4.04
N VAL A 14 7.87 -3.97 -3.63
CA VAL A 14 6.44 -3.95 -3.84
C VAL A 14 5.73 -4.30 -2.54
N SER A 15 4.47 -3.90 -2.41
CA SER A 15 3.64 -4.34 -1.31
C SER A 15 2.27 -4.78 -1.78
N VAL A 16 1.74 -5.80 -1.13
CA VAL A 16 0.35 -6.24 -1.29
C VAL A 16 -0.41 -5.91 -0.03
N ILE A 17 -1.54 -5.23 -0.19
CA ILE A 17 -2.51 -5.04 0.88
C ILE A 17 -3.55 -6.13 0.75
N ALA A 18 -3.81 -6.85 1.84
CA ALA A 18 -4.75 -7.96 1.83
C ALA A 18 -5.57 -7.99 3.12
N ALA A 19 -6.82 -8.39 2.99
CA ALA A 19 -7.77 -8.55 4.07
C ALA A 19 -8.19 -10.01 4.20
N ARG A 20 -8.40 -10.46 5.44
CA ARG A 20 -9.07 -11.74 5.72
C ARG A 20 -10.18 -11.55 6.74
N SER A 21 -11.32 -12.17 6.50
CA SER A 21 -12.46 -12.16 7.41
C SER A 21 -12.42 -13.34 8.42
N PRO A 22 -13.25 -13.33 9.47
CA PRO A 22 -13.39 -14.47 10.39
C PRO A 22 -13.85 -15.77 9.72
N SER A 23 -14.53 -15.69 8.57
CA SER A 23 -14.93 -16.88 7.79
C SER A 23 -13.80 -17.44 6.94
N GLY A 24 -12.64 -16.77 6.90
CA GLY A 24 -11.50 -17.15 6.08
C GLY A 24 -11.56 -16.62 4.64
N GLU A 25 -12.56 -15.82 4.29
CA GLU A 25 -12.59 -15.10 3.01
C GLU A 25 -11.39 -14.16 2.92
N VAL A 26 -10.74 -14.10 1.75
CA VAL A 26 -9.59 -13.24 1.50
C VAL A 26 -9.88 -12.33 0.31
N ALA A 27 -9.57 -11.04 0.46
CA ALA A 27 -9.56 -10.06 -0.62
C ALA A 27 -8.22 -9.35 -0.65
N CYS A 28 -7.63 -9.22 -1.84
CA CYS A 28 -6.34 -8.56 -2.03
C CYS A 28 -6.47 -7.38 -2.99
N PHE A 29 -5.69 -6.34 -2.74
CA PHE A 29 -5.50 -5.24 -3.66
C PHE A 29 -4.35 -5.53 -4.62
N ASP A 30 -4.31 -4.76 -5.71
CA ASP A 30 -3.21 -4.79 -6.67
C ASP A 30 -1.86 -4.49 -5.98
N PRO A 31 -0.75 -5.19 -6.32
CA PRO A 31 0.56 -4.85 -5.80
C PRO A 31 0.97 -3.44 -6.23
N GLY A 32 1.38 -2.63 -5.25
CA GLY A 32 1.97 -1.31 -5.45
C GLY A 32 3.49 -1.37 -5.42
N GLU A 33 4.15 -0.66 -6.33
CA GLU A 33 5.61 -0.50 -6.34
C GLU A 33 6.00 0.66 -5.44
N ASN A 34 6.89 0.40 -4.48
CA ASN A 34 7.26 1.32 -3.43
C ASN A 34 8.67 1.88 -3.67
N VAL A 35 8.83 3.18 -3.43
CA VAL A 35 10.14 3.83 -3.38
C VAL A 35 10.34 4.43 -2.01
N HIS A 36 11.38 4.00 -1.31
CA HIS A 36 11.79 4.55 -0.03
C HIS A 36 12.90 5.59 -0.20
N ARG A 37 12.87 6.64 0.61
CA ARG A 37 13.96 7.62 0.78
C ARG A 37 14.25 7.76 2.26
N ASP A 38 15.50 7.58 2.65
CA ASP A 38 15.93 7.64 4.05
C ASP A 38 15.12 6.73 4.99
N GLY A 39 14.73 5.54 4.48
CA GLY A 39 13.92 4.57 5.21
C GLY A 39 12.43 4.93 5.34
N ILE A 40 11.96 5.98 4.67
CA ILE A 40 10.56 6.40 4.68
C ILE A 40 9.95 6.20 3.29
N LEU A 41 8.77 5.58 3.25
CA LEU A 41 8.02 5.43 2.00
C LEU A 41 7.76 6.81 1.39
N HIS A 42 8.27 7.03 0.18
CA HIS A 42 8.08 8.27 -0.56
C HIS A 42 6.91 8.14 -1.54
N THR A 43 6.91 7.13 -2.40
CA THR A 43 5.82 6.87 -3.35
C THR A 43 5.39 5.42 -3.38
N THR A 44 4.10 5.21 -3.70
CA THR A 44 3.55 3.92 -4.13
C THR A 44 2.90 4.11 -5.50
N THR A 45 3.35 3.35 -6.50
CA THR A 45 2.83 3.39 -7.87
C THR A 45 2.06 2.12 -8.19
N VAL A 46 0.83 2.28 -8.67
CA VAL A 46 -0.06 1.19 -9.07
C VAL A 46 -0.56 1.46 -10.49
N PRO A 47 -0.42 0.50 -11.42
CA PRO A 47 0.12 -0.85 -11.24
C PRO A 47 1.65 -0.84 -11.03
N ALA A 48 2.15 -1.72 -10.16
CA ALA A 48 3.57 -2.02 -10.07
C ALA A 48 4.11 -2.57 -11.40
N ARG A 49 5.40 -2.32 -11.71
CA ARG A 49 6.10 -2.88 -12.87
C ARG A 49 6.44 -4.36 -12.67
N LEU A 50 5.39 -5.17 -12.64
CA LEU A 50 5.43 -6.63 -12.51
C LEU A 50 4.78 -7.27 -13.74
N SER A 51 5.31 -8.42 -14.14
CA SER A 51 4.59 -9.29 -15.08
C SER A 51 3.26 -9.77 -14.47
N ALA A 52 2.33 -10.21 -15.30
CA ALA A 52 1.04 -10.74 -14.83
C ALA A 52 1.23 -11.92 -13.87
N ALA A 53 2.20 -12.80 -14.14
CA ALA A 53 2.54 -13.93 -13.26
C ALA A 53 3.05 -13.45 -11.90
N GLN A 54 4.01 -12.51 -11.89
CA GLN A 54 4.54 -11.93 -10.64
C GLN A 54 3.45 -11.24 -9.81
N ARG A 55 2.52 -10.53 -10.45
CA ARG A 55 1.39 -9.90 -9.78
C ARG A 55 0.52 -10.94 -9.06
N MET A 56 0.18 -12.02 -9.75
CA MET A 56 -0.60 -13.12 -9.19
C MET A 56 0.15 -13.80 -8.04
N ASP A 57 1.44 -14.08 -8.21
CA ASP A 57 2.27 -14.70 -7.19
C ASP A 57 2.36 -13.86 -5.91
N ALA A 58 2.50 -12.54 -6.03
CA ALA A 58 2.52 -11.62 -4.89
C ALA A 58 1.18 -11.64 -4.11
N VAL A 59 0.06 -11.63 -4.83
CA VAL A 59 -1.29 -11.71 -4.24
C VAL A 59 -1.50 -13.05 -3.53
N LEU A 60 -1.10 -14.16 -4.15
CA LEU A 60 -1.19 -15.49 -3.56
C LEU A 60 -0.29 -15.63 -2.32
N LEU A 61 0.90 -15.01 -2.32
CA LEU A 61 1.81 -14.99 -1.18
C LEU A 61 1.17 -14.26 0.03
N ALA A 62 0.56 -13.09 -0.20
CA ALA A 62 -0.14 -12.35 0.86
C ALA A 62 -1.33 -13.14 1.43
N ALA A 63 -2.11 -13.79 0.55
CA ALA A 63 -3.23 -14.65 0.97
C ALA A 63 -2.75 -15.87 1.79
N LYS A 64 -1.62 -16.48 1.42
CA LYS A 64 -1.00 -17.57 2.19
C LYS A 64 -0.57 -17.10 3.58
N ILE A 65 0.03 -15.91 3.68
CA ILE A 65 0.44 -15.32 4.97
C ILE A 65 -0.77 -15.08 5.86
N LEU A 66 -1.83 -14.44 5.35
CA LEU A 66 -3.08 -14.22 6.08
C LEU A 66 -3.65 -15.51 6.67
N ASN A 67 -3.72 -16.56 5.86
CA ASN A 67 -4.26 -17.86 6.30
C ASN A 67 -3.35 -18.57 7.30
N ALA A 68 -2.03 -18.53 7.09
CA ALA A 68 -1.07 -19.15 8.01
C ALA A 68 -1.07 -18.48 9.40
N LEU A 69 -1.35 -17.19 9.46
CA LEU A 69 -1.47 -16.43 10.71
C LEU A 69 -2.88 -16.46 11.32
N ASP A 70 -3.86 -17.06 10.64
CA ASP A 70 -5.30 -16.96 10.97
C ASP A 70 -5.75 -15.52 11.27
N TYR A 71 -5.19 -14.56 10.53
CA TYR A 71 -5.37 -13.14 10.83
C TYR A 71 -6.76 -12.67 10.40
N VAL A 72 -7.34 -11.73 11.17
CA VAL A 72 -8.61 -11.06 10.87
C VAL A 72 -8.35 -9.56 10.74
N GLY A 73 -8.81 -8.98 9.62
CA GLY A 73 -8.55 -7.60 9.26
C GLY A 73 -7.62 -7.47 8.06
N VAL A 74 -7.11 -6.26 7.87
CA VAL A 74 -6.12 -5.91 6.84
C VAL A 74 -4.69 -6.00 7.36
N LEU A 75 -3.79 -6.50 6.51
CA LEU A 75 -2.34 -6.39 6.67
C LEU A 75 -1.67 -5.91 5.37
N GLY A 76 -0.50 -5.30 5.51
CA GLY A 76 0.43 -5.04 4.40
C GLY A 76 1.56 -6.06 4.42
N VAL A 77 1.87 -6.65 3.26
CA VAL A 77 3.06 -7.48 3.05
C VAL A 77 4.02 -6.73 2.14
N GLU A 78 5.20 -6.39 2.64
CA GLU A 78 6.28 -5.82 1.84
C GLU A 78 7.17 -6.92 1.28
N LEU A 79 7.51 -6.81 -0.01
CA LEU A 79 8.23 -7.80 -0.78
C LEU A 79 9.38 -7.13 -1.53
N PHE A 80 10.55 -7.77 -1.45
CA PHE A 80 11.65 -7.52 -2.37
C PHE A 80 11.47 -8.36 -3.63
N VAL A 81 11.54 -7.71 -4.79
CA VAL A 81 11.52 -8.40 -6.10
C VAL A 81 12.95 -8.75 -6.47
N THR A 82 13.26 -10.05 -6.54
CA THR A 82 14.60 -10.54 -6.90
C THR A 82 14.56 -11.35 -8.20
N ARG A 83 15.73 -11.73 -8.71
CA ARG A 83 15.83 -12.62 -9.89
C ARG A 83 15.31 -14.04 -9.60
N GLN A 84 15.25 -14.43 -8.33
CA GLN A 84 14.84 -15.77 -7.87
C GLN A 84 13.37 -15.81 -7.41
N GLY A 85 12.68 -14.67 -7.39
CA GLY A 85 11.31 -14.54 -6.89
C GLY A 85 11.18 -13.48 -5.81
N PHE A 86 10.08 -13.52 -5.06
CA PHE A 86 9.84 -12.59 -3.96
C PHE A 86 10.51 -13.05 -2.67
N ILE A 87 11.03 -12.08 -1.91
CA ILE A 87 11.43 -12.25 -0.52
C ILE A 87 10.53 -11.35 0.33
N VAL A 88 9.93 -11.89 1.38
CA VAL A 88 9.16 -11.09 2.34
C VAL A 88 10.13 -10.24 3.16
N ASN A 89 9.94 -8.92 3.13
CA ASN A 89 10.71 -7.97 3.92
C ASN A 89 10.05 -7.73 5.29
N GLU A 90 8.80 -7.28 5.28
CA GLU A 90 8.05 -6.93 6.49
C GLU A 90 6.57 -7.30 6.33
N ILE A 91 5.92 -7.61 7.46
CA ILE A 91 4.47 -7.73 7.55
C ILE A 91 3.96 -6.71 8.57
N ALA A 92 3.07 -5.83 8.14
CA ALA A 92 2.39 -4.87 8.99
C ALA A 92 0.96 -5.35 9.26
N PRO A 93 0.63 -5.85 10.48
CA PRO A 93 -0.70 -6.36 10.83
C PRO A 93 -1.68 -5.21 11.12
N ARG A 94 -1.91 -4.38 10.11
CA ARG A 94 -2.82 -3.22 10.09
C ARG A 94 -2.95 -2.70 8.67
N VAL A 95 -3.85 -1.74 8.47
CA VAL A 95 -3.79 -0.87 7.29
C VAL A 95 -2.40 -0.25 7.16
N HIS A 96 -1.93 -0.12 5.91
CA HIS A 96 -0.55 0.21 5.60
C HIS A 96 -0.45 1.48 4.77
N ASN A 97 0.67 2.20 4.88
CA ASN A 97 0.83 3.47 4.19
C ASN A 97 0.81 3.29 2.66
N SER A 98 1.48 2.26 2.16
CA SER A 98 1.43 1.89 0.74
C SER A 98 0.05 1.43 0.26
N GLY A 99 -0.95 1.33 1.13
CA GLY A 99 -2.34 1.05 0.76
C GLY A 99 -3.21 2.30 0.58
N HIS A 100 -2.72 3.50 0.89
CA HIS A 100 -3.58 4.70 0.85
C HIS A 100 -4.04 5.08 -0.56
N TRP A 101 -3.35 4.60 -1.61
CA TRP A 101 -3.81 4.76 -3.00
C TRP A 101 -5.22 4.18 -3.23
N THR A 102 -5.62 3.17 -2.45
CA THR A 102 -6.93 2.51 -2.58
C THR A 102 -8.09 3.48 -2.35
N GLN A 103 -7.90 4.55 -1.57
CA GLN A 103 -8.90 5.59 -1.33
C GLN A 103 -9.35 6.34 -2.60
N ASN A 104 -8.55 6.30 -3.67
CA ASN A 104 -8.88 6.95 -4.94
C ASN A 104 -8.71 6.03 -6.17
N GLY A 105 -8.18 4.82 -5.98
CA GLY A 105 -8.01 3.82 -7.03
C GLY A 105 -9.01 2.67 -6.99
N CYS A 106 -9.70 2.44 -5.87
CA CYS A 106 -10.59 1.30 -5.66
C CYS A 106 -11.97 1.76 -5.19
N ALA A 107 -12.99 0.94 -5.48
CA ALA A 107 -14.35 1.21 -5.01
C ALA A 107 -14.49 1.04 -3.49
N VAL A 108 -13.72 0.10 -2.92
CA VAL A 108 -13.58 -0.11 -1.47
C VAL A 108 -12.12 0.11 -1.12
N ASP A 109 -11.85 0.98 -0.15
CA ASP A 109 -10.48 1.24 0.28
C ASP A 109 -10.03 0.27 1.40
N GLN A 110 -8.74 0.25 1.70
CA GLN A 110 -8.20 -0.64 2.73
C GLN A 110 -8.81 -0.41 4.13
N PHE A 111 -9.32 0.79 4.43
CA PHE A 111 -9.89 1.10 5.74
C PHE A 111 -11.30 0.54 5.86
N GLU A 112 -12.14 0.78 4.86
CA GLU A 112 -13.45 0.13 4.78
C GLU A 112 -13.29 -1.38 4.74
N GLN A 113 -12.35 -1.90 3.95
CA GLN A 113 -12.06 -3.33 3.89
C GLN A 113 -11.65 -3.89 5.26
N HIS A 114 -10.84 -3.16 6.02
CA HIS A 114 -10.48 -3.53 7.39
C HIS A 114 -11.71 -3.60 8.28
N ILE A 115 -12.58 -2.60 8.24
CA ILE A 115 -13.84 -2.58 9.02
C ILE A 115 -14.74 -3.75 8.64
N ARG A 116 -14.93 -4.03 7.35
CA ARG A 116 -15.73 -5.17 6.87
C ARG A 116 -15.19 -6.48 7.44
N ALA A 117 -13.88 -6.68 7.35
CA ALA A 117 -13.22 -7.87 7.87
C ALA A 117 -13.43 -8.03 9.38
N VAL A 118 -13.12 -7.02 10.20
CA VAL A 118 -13.25 -7.14 11.67
C VAL A 118 -14.70 -7.21 12.16
N ALA A 119 -15.65 -6.68 11.39
CA ALA A 119 -17.07 -6.78 11.69
C ALA A 119 -17.73 -8.09 11.20
N GLY A 120 -16.98 -8.94 10.47
CA GLY A 120 -17.53 -10.15 9.85
C GLY A 120 -18.50 -9.87 8.68
N TRP A 121 -18.40 -8.69 8.07
CA TRP A 121 -19.15 -8.30 6.87
C TRP A 121 -18.51 -8.89 5.60
N PRO A 122 -19.27 -9.10 4.51
CA PRO A 122 -18.69 -9.50 3.23
C PRO A 122 -17.57 -8.56 2.77
N LEU A 123 -16.45 -9.15 2.38
CA LEU A 123 -15.31 -8.42 1.86
C LEU A 123 -15.69 -7.72 0.54
N GLY A 124 -15.12 -6.53 0.31
CA GLY A 124 -15.25 -5.81 -0.95
C GLY A 124 -14.33 -6.36 -2.04
N ASP A 125 -14.65 -6.04 -3.29
CA ASP A 125 -13.75 -6.25 -4.43
C ASP A 125 -12.55 -5.29 -4.34
N GLY A 126 -11.35 -5.84 -4.21
CA GLY A 126 -10.09 -5.10 -4.14
C GLY A 126 -9.58 -4.61 -5.51
N SER A 127 -10.32 -4.86 -6.59
CA SER A 127 -9.95 -4.41 -7.93
C SER A 127 -9.93 -2.89 -8.02
N ARG A 128 -8.88 -2.36 -8.64
CA ARG A 128 -8.78 -0.94 -8.94
C ARG A 128 -9.57 -0.60 -10.20
N TYR A 129 -10.18 0.58 -10.23
CA TYR A 129 -10.78 1.17 -11.43
C TYR A 129 -9.86 2.22 -12.08
N ALA A 130 -8.79 2.64 -11.40
CA ALA A 130 -7.83 3.62 -11.91
C ALA A 130 -6.40 3.30 -11.47
N ASP A 131 -5.44 3.72 -12.29
CA ASP A 131 -4.03 3.71 -11.95
C ASP A 131 -3.74 4.91 -11.02
N VAL A 132 -2.87 4.75 -10.03
CA VAL A 132 -2.60 5.77 -9.01
C VAL A 132 -1.12 5.84 -8.69
N VAL A 133 -0.60 7.06 -8.56
CA VAL A 133 0.65 7.34 -7.86
C VAL A 133 0.30 8.03 -6.56
N MET A 134 0.53 7.34 -5.44
CA MET A 134 0.46 7.91 -4.10
C MET A 134 1.82 8.46 -3.73
N GLU A 135 1.87 9.67 -3.20
CA GLU A 135 3.07 10.30 -2.66
C GLU A 135 2.81 10.76 -1.22
N ASN A 136 3.71 10.42 -0.29
CA ASN A 136 3.64 10.95 1.08
C ASN A 136 4.06 12.44 1.07
N LEU A 137 3.37 13.26 1.85
CA LEU A 137 3.76 14.64 2.13
C LEU A 137 4.46 14.67 3.48
N ILE A 138 5.78 14.86 3.48
CA ILE A 138 6.65 14.82 4.66
C ILE A 138 7.21 16.21 4.94
N GLY A 139 7.02 16.70 6.17
CA GLY A 139 7.60 17.99 6.59
C GLY A 139 7.33 19.10 5.58
N ASP A 140 8.40 19.60 4.96
CA ASP A 140 8.39 20.74 4.02
C ASP A 140 7.68 20.44 2.70
N ASP A 141 7.35 19.17 2.38
CA ASP A 141 6.46 18.86 1.25
C ASP A 141 5.09 19.54 1.37
N MET A 142 4.71 19.94 2.59
CA MET A 142 3.49 20.72 2.83
C MET A 142 3.45 22.03 2.07
N ASP A 143 4.61 22.61 1.71
CA ASP A 143 4.68 23.83 0.89
C ASP A 143 4.15 23.62 -0.54
N ARG A 144 4.09 22.37 -1.01
CA ARG A 144 3.55 21.99 -2.33
C ARG A 144 2.03 21.88 -2.36
N VAL A 145 1.38 21.82 -1.20
CA VAL A 145 -0.07 21.60 -1.08
C VAL A 145 -0.91 22.61 -1.88
N PRO A 146 -0.63 23.92 -1.87
CA PRO A 146 -1.42 24.89 -2.65
C PRO A 146 -1.42 24.65 -4.15
N GLU A 147 -0.30 24.16 -4.71
CA GLU A 147 -0.21 23.85 -6.14
C GLU A 147 -0.81 22.48 -6.46
N LEU A 148 -0.58 21.48 -5.62
CA LEU A 148 -1.22 20.16 -5.75
C LEU A 148 -2.75 20.26 -5.69
N ALA A 149 -3.29 21.17 -4.87
CA ALA A 149 -4.73 21.39 -4.76
C ALA A 149 -5.38 21.93 -6.04
N LYS A 150 -4.59 22.59 -6.91
CA LYS A 150 -5.05 23.10 -8.22
C LYS A 150 -4.89 22.06 -9.33
N GLN A 151 -4.09 21.02 -9.09
CA GLN A 151 -3.79 20.01 -10.09
C GLN A 151 -5.00 19.11 -10.34
N ARG A 152 -5.29 18.86 -11.62
CA ARG A 152 -6.33 17.92 -12.02
C ARG A 152 -5.99 16.50 -11.55
N ASP A 153 -7.03 15.69 -11.29
CA ASP A 153 -6.90 14.26 -10.97
C ASP A 153 -5.99 14.01 -9.76
N THR A 154 -6.01 14.94 -8.80
CA THR A 154 -5.18 14.92 -7.59
C THR A 154 -6.10 14.99 -6.37
N ALA A 155 -5.93 14.05 -5.44
CA ALA A 155 -6.69 13.98 -4.19
C ALA A 155 -5.74 14.14 -3.00
N LEU A 156 -5.89 15.22 -2.25
CA LEU A 156 -5.10 15.52 -1.05
C LEU A 156 -5.77 14.91 0.19
N HIS A 157 -4.97 14.23 1.01
CA HIS A 157 -5.38 13.65 2.28
C HIS A 157 -4.46 14.17 3.39
N LEU A 158 -4.90 15.25 4.05
CA LEU A 158 -4.13 15.92 5.10
C LEU A 158 -4.55 15.43 6.47
N TYR A 159 -3.59 15.05 7.32
CA TYR A 159 -3.87 14.39 8.60
C TYR A 159 -4.21 15.35 9.76
N GLY A 160 -4.37 16.66 9.48
CA GLY A 160 -4.75 17.65 10.49
C GLY A 160 -3.72 17.88 11.60
N LYS A 161 -2.45 17.52 11.37
CA LYS A 161 -1.37 17.73 12.35
C LYS A 161 -0.99 19.21 12.40
N ALA A 162 -1.07 19.81 13.59
CA ALA A 162 -0.82 21.25 13.78
C ALA A 162 0.64 21.66 13.45
N ASP A 163 1.63 20.87 13.90
CA ASP A 163 3.04 21.20 13.69
C ASP A 163 3.67 20.41 12.53
N VAL A 164 4.19 21.13 11.54
CA VAL A 164 5.09 20.59 10.52
C VAL A 164 6.46 20.37 11.13
N LYS A 165 7.02 19.16 10.96
CA LYS A 165 8.36 18.79 11.45
C LYS A 165 9.11 17.99 10.37
N PRO A 166 10.44 18.15 10.23
CA PRO A 166 11.25 17.31 9.34
C PRO A 166 11.02 15.81 9.61
N GLY A 167 10.88 15.02 8.55
CA GLY A 167 10.63 13.57 8.63
C GLY A 167 9.23 13.16 9.09
N ARG A 168 8.35 14.11 9.46
CA ARG A 168 6.99 13.81 9.91
C ARG A 168 6.05 13.69 8.71
N LYS A 169 5.36 12.56 8.58
CA LYS A 169 4.26 12.38 7.60
C LYS A 169 3.09 13.30 7.96
N MET A 170 2.78 14.27 7.12
CA MET A 170 1.73 15.28 7.34
C MET A 170 0.45 14.96 6.56
N GLY A 171 0.58 14.22 5.48
CA GLY A 171 -0.52 13.76 4.64
C GLY A 171 0.00 12.85 3.54
N HIS A 172 -0.85 12.60 2.56
CA HIS A 172 -0.45 12.05 1.27
C HIS A 172 -1.28 12.67 0.16
N VAL A 173 -0.82 12.48 -1.06
CA VAL A 173 -1.55 12.87 -2.27
C VAL A 173 -1.68 11.65 -3.17
N ASN A 174 -2.89 11.41 -3.68
CA ASN A 174 -3.16 10.42 -4.71
C ASN A 174 -3.33 11.13 -6.05
N ILE A 175 -2.43 10.85 -6.99
CA ILE A 175 -2.51 11.34 -8.37
C ILE A 175 -3.11 10.21 -9.22
N VAL A 176 -4.34 10.39 -9.66
CA VAL A 176 -5.10 9.42 -10.43
C VAL A 176 -4.73 9.54 -11.91
N LYS A 177 -4.24 8.44 -12.49
CA LYS A 177 -3.96 8.32 -13.91
C LYS A 177 -5.20 7.75 -14.60
N ARG A 178 -5.96 8.61 -15.26
CA ARG A 178 -7.07 8.15 -16.11
C ARG A 178 -6.48 7.45 -17.34
N PRO A 179 -7.07 6.32 -17.78
CA PRO A 179 -6.80 5.81 -19.12
C PRO A 179 -7.12 6.93 -20.12
N SER A 180 -6.15 7.23 -20.99
CA SER A 180 -6.34 8.08 -22.16
C SER A 180 -7.19 7.38 -23.22
#